data_AF-A0A224A2W5-F1
#
_entry.id   AF-A0A224A2W5-F1
#
_cell.length_a   1.000
_cell.length_b   1.000
_cell.length_c   1.000
_cell.angle_alpha   90.00
_cell.angle_beta   90.00
_cell.angle_gamma   90.00
#
_symmetry.space_group_name_H-M   'P 1'
#
loop_
_entity.id
_entity.type
_entity.pdbx_description
1 polymer ?
#
loop_
_entity_poly.entity_id
_entity_poly.type
_entity_poly.pdbx_seq_one_letter_code
_entity_poly.pdbx_strand_id
1 'polypeptide(L)' 'DIQPGVTIVIGGATEIIAGEGMIVTPGGIDTHIHFICPQQIEEALMSGVTTMIGGGTGPATGTFATTCTPGPW' A
#
# COMPACT_ATOMS: atom_id res chain seq x y z
N ASP A 1 -9.80 -26.30 20.50
CA ASP A 1 -9.59 -27.71 20.93
C ASP A 1 -10.59 -28.69 20.35
N ILE A 2 -11.88 -28.32 20.26
CA ILE A 2 -12.98 -29.24 19.95
C ILE A 2 -13.47 -29.22 18.48
N GLN A 3 -12.99 -28.28 17.66
CA GLN A 3 -13.44 -28.12 16.27
C GLN A 3 -12.58 -28.95 15.31
N PRO A 4 -13.16 -29.67 14.34
CA PRO A 4 -12.39 -30.41 13.33
C PRO A 4 -11.78 -29.47 12.28
N GLY A 5 -10.63 -29.86 11.71
CA GLY A 5 -10.07 -29.22 10.51
C GLY A 5 -9.48 -27.81 10.67
N VAL A 6 -9.17 -27.38 11.89
CA VAL A 6 -8.62 -26.06 12.17
C VAL A 6 -7.18 -25.91 11.62
N THR A 7 -6.97 -24.92 10.76
CA THR A 7 -5.64 -24.52 10.24
C THR A 7 -5.22 -23.11 10.68
N ILE A 8 -6.18 -22.29 11.12
CA ILE A 8 -5.95 -20.95 11.70
C ILE A 8 -6.53 -20.95 13.11
N VAL A 9 -5.66 -20.90 14.13
CA VAL A 9 -6.06 -21.01 15.54
C VAL A 9 -6.41 -19.64 16.11
N ILE A 10 -7.55 -19.55 16.80
CA ILE A 10 -7.96 -18.37 17.58
C ILE A 10 -7.67 -18.65 19.06
N GLY A 11 -6.89 -17.78 19.71
CA GLY A 11 -6.53 -17.88 21.12
C GLY A 11 -6.66 -16.54 21.85
N GLY A 12 -6.20 -16.48 23.10
CA GLY A 12 -6.32 -15.27 23.93
C GLY A 12 -5.54 -14.05 23.43
N ALA A 13 -4.67 -14.23 22.43
CA ALA A 13 -3.87 -13.16 21.80
C ALA A 13 -4.28 -12.87 20.35
N THR A 14 -5.41 -13.40 19.88
CA THR A 14 -5.87 -13.22 18.50
C THR A 14 -6.86 -12.06 18.42
N GLU A 15 -6.54 -11.02 17.64
CA GLU A 15 -7.48 -9.97 17.25
C GLU A 15 -8.37 -10.42 16.08
N ILE A 16 -9.60 -9.90 16.00
CA ILE A 16 -10.61 -10.27 15.00
C ILE A 16 -11.09 -9.01 14.27
N ILE A 17 -11.01 -9.03 12.93
CA ILE A 17 -11.69 -8.06 12.05
C ILE A 17 -12.82 -8.79 11.33
N ALA A 18 -14.06 -8.34 11.54
CA ALA A 18 -15.26 -8.89 10.91
C ALA A 18 -15.30 -8.56 9.41
N GLY A 19 -15.47 -9.56 8.56
CA GLY A 19 -15.42 -9.45 7.10
C GLY A 19 -16.66 -10.01 6.38
N GLU A 20 -17.66 -10.48 7.13
CA GLU A 20 -18.89 -11.01 6.57
C GLU A 20 -19.64 -9.95 5.75
N GLY A 21 -20.03 -10.30 4.52
CA GLY A 21 -20.70 -9.37 3.60
C GLY A 21 -19.77 -8.36 2.92
N MET A 22 -18.47 -8.38 3.20
CA MET A 22 -17.47 -7.49 2.61
C MET A 22 -16.67 -8.18 1.50
N ILE A 23 -16.09 -7.39 0.60
CA ILE A 23 -15.07 -7.85 -0.35
C ILE A 23 -13.71 -7.44 0.19
N VAL A 24 -12.79 -8.41 0.29
CA VAL A 24 -11.40 -8.17 0.64
C VAL A 24 -10.54 -8.42 -0.60
N THR A 25 -9.70 -7.44 -0.96
CA THR A 25 -8.75 -7.54 -2.07
C THR A 25 -7.31 -7.41 -1.55
N PRO A 26 -6.31 -7.87 -2.32
CA PRO A 26 -4.95 -7.39 -2.12
C PRO A 26 -4.91 -5.86 -2.25
N GLY A 27 -3.93 -5.23 -1.62
CA GLY A 27 -3.66 -3.81 -1.84
C GLY A 27 -3.13 -3.56 -3.26
N GLY A 28 -3.49 -2.42 -3.84
CA GLY A 28 -3.03 -2.02 -5.16
C GLY A 28 -1.53 -1.74 -5.20
N ILE A 29 -0.94 -1.92 -6.39
CA ILE A 29 0.46 -1.58 -6.69
C ILE A 29 0.46 -0.60 -7.86
N ASP A 30 0.89 0.64 -7.60
CA ASP A 30 1.12 1.63 -8.65
C ASP A 30 2.61 1.66 -8.99
N THR A 31 2.92 1.51 -10.27
CA THR A 31 4.29 1.41 -10.79
C THR A 31 4.74 2.63 -11.58
N HIS A 32 3.91 3.68 -11.64
CA HIS A 32 4.20 4.91 -12.39
C HIS A 32 4.04 6.14 -11.50
N ILE A 33 4.76 6.16 -10.37
CA ILE A 33 4.69 7.29 -9.45
C ILE A 33 5.77 8.33 -9.76
N HIS A 34 5.33 9.57 -9.90
CA HIS A 34 6.19 10.74 -9.77
C HIS A 34 6.15 11.20 -8.30
N PHE A 35 7.27 11.10 -7.57
CA PHE A 35 7.35 11.55 -6.18
C PHE A 35 7.49 13.08 -6.09
N ILE A 36 6.42 13.77 -6.48
CA ILE A 36 6.33 15.24 -6.51
C ILE A 36 6.14 15.80 -5.11
N CYS A 37 5.31 15.15 -4.30
CA CYS A 37 5.03 15.60 -2.95
C CYS A 37 4.63 14.41 -2.05
N PRO A 38 4.94 14.44 -0.75
CA PRO A 38 4.63 13.35 0.16
C PRO A 38 3.11 13.12 0.34
N GLN A 39 2.27 14.11 0.04
CA GLN A 39 0.81 14.03 0.15
C GLN A 39 0.21 12.95 -0.77
N GLN A 40 0.89 12.61 -1.88
CA GLN A 40 0.45 11.52 -2.76
C GLN A 40 0.38 10.17 -2.05
N ILE A 41 1.13 9.97 -0.96
CA ILE A 41 1.13 8.71 -0.20
C ILE A 41 -0.24 8.50 0.47
N GLU A 42 -0.80 9.54 1.08
CA GLU A 42 -2.12 9.46 1.73
C GLU A 42 -3.22 9.24 0.69
N GLU A 43 -3.17 9.96 -0.43
CA GLU A 43 -4.14 9.78 -1.51
C GLU A 43 -4.09 8.36 -2.10
N ALA A 44 -2.89 7.82 -2.32
CA ALA A 44 -2.70 6.45 -2.77
C ALA A 44 -3.31 5.45 -1.78
N LEU A 45 -2.98 5.58 -0.49
CA LEU A 45 -3.49 4.68 0.54
C LEU A 45 -5.02 4.72 0.65
N MET A 46 -5.62 5.91 0.61
CA MET A 46 -7.08 6.07 0.69
C MET A 46 -7.81 5.53 -0.55
N SER A 47 -7.12 5.42 -1.69
CA SER A 47 -7.65 4.74 -2.88
C SER A 47 -7.45 3.21 -2.87
N GLY A 48 -6.78 2.66 -1.85
CA GLY A 48 -6.48 1.23 -1.72
C GLY A 48 -5.15 0.79 -2.34
N VAL A 49 -4.30 1.72 -2.80
CA VAL A 49 -2.92 1.44 -3.23
C VAL A 49 -2.02 1.34 -2.00
N THR A 50 -1.37 0.20 -1.82
CA THR A 50 -0.52 -0.07 -0.64
C THR A 50 0.97 -0.12 -0.99
N THR A 51 1.31 -0.07 -2.28
CA THR A 51 2.70 -0.04 -2.77
C THR A 51 2.81 0.96 -3.91
N MET A 52 3.82 1.82 -3.82
CA MET A 52 4.14 2.85 -4.80
C MET A 52 5.58 2.64 -5.30
N ILE A 53 5.76 2.48 -6.61
CA ILE A 53 7.06 2.37 -7.26
C ILE A 53 7.18 3.53 -8.26
N GLY A 54 8.30 4.24 -8.19
CA GLY A 54 8.50 5.44 -8.98
C GLY A 54 9.81 6.15 -8.65
N GLY A 55 9.87 7.42 -9.00
CA GLY A 55 11.03 8.27 -8.74
C GLY A 55 10.65 9.75 -8.69
N GLY A 56 11.52 10.55 -8.08
CA GLY A 56 11.32 11.99 -7.95
C GLY A 56 12.10 12.58 -6.79
N THR A 57 12.24 13.90 -6.80
CA THR A 57 12.94 14.70 -5.79
C THR A 57 12.07 15.87 -5.31
N GLY A 58 10.75 15.69 -5.31
CA GLY A 58 9.80 16.75 -5.00
C GLY A 58 9.38 17.57 -6.23
N PRO A 59 8.93 18.83 -6.06
CA PRO A 59 8.33 19.65 -7.13
C PRO A 59 9.38 20.28 -8.08
N ALA A 60 10.29 19.46 -8.60
CA ALA A 60 11.28 19.85 -9.59
C ALA A 60 10.79 19.56 -11.02
N THR A 61 11.17 20.37 -12.01
CA THR A 61 10.81 20.16 -13.42
C THR A 61 11.14 18.75 -13.92
N GLY A 62 12.27 18.18 -13.47
CA GLY A 62 12.62 16.80 -13.79
C GLY A 62 11.62 15.78 -13.25
N THR A 63 11.15 15.95 -12.01
CA THR A 63 10.15 15.07 -11.40
C THR A 63 8.77 15.28 -12.00
N PHE A 64 8.41 16.50 -12.41
CA PHE A 64 7.15 16.74 -13.13
C PHE A 64 7.10 16.03 -14.48
N ALA A 65 8.25 15.80 -15.11
CA ALA A 65 8.34 15.17 -16.43
C ALA A 65 8.68 13.68 -16.38
N THR A 66 9.38 13.20 -15.35
CA THR A 66 9.97 11.85 -15.32
C THR A 66 9.87 11.21 -13.93
N THR A 67 9.72 9.88 -13.89
CA THR A 67 9.74 9.06 -12.66
C THR A 67 11.16 8.67 -12.25
N CYS A 68 12.07 9.65 -12.23
CA CYS A 68 13.49 9.43 -11.96
C CYS A 68 13.89 10.08 -10.64
N THR A 69 14.58 9.32 -9.78
CA THR A 69 15.35 9.88 -8.66
C THR A 69 16.81 9.95 -9.08
N PRO A 70 17.31 11.12 -9.54
CA PRO A 70 18.59 11.20 -10.23
C PRO A 70 19.76 11.13 -9.26
N GLY A 71 20.52 10.05 -9.37
CA GLY A 71 21.77 9.87 -8.66
C GLY A 71 21.61 9.56 -7.17
N PRO A 72 22.73 9.39 -6.45
CA PRO A 72 22.69 8.89 -5.07
C PRO A 72 22.43 9.93 -3.94
N TRP A 73 22.18 11.22 -4.21
CA TRP A 73 22.31 12.30 -3.19
C TRP A 73 21.20 13.34 -3.20
#